data_AF-A0A7X9F6C7-F1
#
_entry.id   AF-A0A7X9F6C7-F1
#
_cell.length_a   1.000
_cell.length_b   1.000
_cell.length_c   1.000
_cell.angle_alpha   90.00
_cell.angle_beta   90.00
_cell.angle_gamma   90.00
#
_symmetry.space_group_name_H-M   'P 1'
#
loop_
_entity.id
_entity.type
_entity.pdbx_description
1 polymer ?
#
loop_
_entity_poly.entity_id
_entity_poly.type
_entity_poly.pdbx_seq_one_letter_code
_entity_poly.pdbx_strand_id
1 'polypeptide(L)'
;MLISEYYAILGLPVNSSLEEIKKAYRKKARLYHPDINHDPGAKEKFILATEAYDFLIESHNRDTVDEQDYFRIVEEWKKYRQERSRKRAQYYARSSFERFRNSKYYKSTRILNISTIVFNFVIALMVLIFTILGFILRLRNPLPEDKHPPVFTFVLLLIISLILFLVALLSLKSWTDLNKKQKMKK
;
A
#
# COMPACT_ATOMS: atom_id res chain seq x y z
N MET A 1 -17.51 -8.60 16.82
CA MET A 1 -16.63 -8.80 15.67
C MET A 1 -15.20 -8.75 16.14
N LEU A 2 -14.35 -9.67 15.70
CA LEU A 2 -12.92 -9.69 15.98
C LEU A 2 -12.13 -8.93 14.91
N ILE A 3 -10.90 -8.50 15.20
CA ILE A 3 -10.03 -7.83 14.21
C ILE A 3 -9.81 -8.68 12.95
N SER A 4 -9.63 -9.99 13.13
CA SER A 4 -9.49 -10.97 12.05
C SER A 4 -10.72 -11.00 11.14
N GLU A 5 -11.92 -10.81 11.69
CA GLU A 5 -13.15 -10.74 10.91
C GLU A 5 -13.22 -9.46 10.08
N TYR A 6 -12.71 -8.33 10.58
CA TYR A 6 -12.60 -7.10 9.77
C TYR A 6 -11.62 -7.24 8.61
N TYR A 7 -10.48 -7.91 8.83
CA TYR A 7 -9.56 -8.29 7.75
C TYR A 7 -10.25 -9.22 6.74
N ALA A 8 -11.00 -10.22 7.20
CA ALA A 8 -11.77 -11.12 6.34
C ALA A 8 -12.87 -10.38 5.54
N ILE A 9 -13.58 -9.43 6.16
CA ILE A 9 -14.56 -8.54 5.50
C ILE A 9 -13.90 -7.72 4.40
N LEU A 10 -12.61 -7.40 4.49
CA LEU A 10 -11.84 -6.79 3.40
C LEU A 10 -11.15 -7.80 2.47
N GLY A 11 -11.15 -9.08 2.82
CA GLY A 11 -10.50 -10.14 2.05
C GLY A 11 -8.97 -10.06 2.12
N LEU A 12 -8.46 -9.73 3.31
CA LEU A 12 -7.06 -9.51 3.59
C LEU A 12 -6.57 -10.49 4.67
N PRO A 13 -5.29 -10.89 4.67
CA PRO A 13 -4.69 -11.57 5.81
C PRO A 13 -4.59 -10.63 7.02
N VAL A 14 -4.60 -11.21 8.22
CA VAL A 14 -4.34 -10.48 9.46
C VAL A 14 -2.96 -9.81 9.37
N ASN A 15 -2.83 -8.59 9.89
CA ASN A 15 -1.62 -7.76 9.81
C ASN A 15 -1.26 -7.27 8.39
N SER A 16 -2.23 -7.20 7.47
CA SER A 16 -2.01 -6.51 6.20
C SER A 16 -1.67 -5.04 6.43
N SER A 17 -0.79 -4.50 5.58
CA SER A 17 -0.35 -3.10 5.65
C SER A 17 -1.51 -2.11 5.47
N LEU A 18 -1.36 -0.90 6.02
CA LEU A 18 -2.30 0.21 5.84
C LEU A 18 -2.67 0.45 4.36
N GLU A 19 -1.70 0.28 3.46
CA GLU A 19 -1.89 0.47 2.02
C GLU A 19 -2.73 -0.66 1.39
N GLU A 20 -2.56 -1.90 1.84
CA GLU A 20 -3.40 -3.04 1.44
C GLU A 20 -4.83 -2.87 1.94
N ILE A 21 -5.02 -2.43 3.18
CA ILE A 21 -6.33 -2.12 3.78
C ILE A 21 -7.06 -1.06 2.93
N LYS A 22 -6.41 0.08 2.64
CA LYS A 22 -6.97 1.14 1.77
C LYS A 22 -7.28 0.63 0.37
N LYS A 23 -6.44 -0.23 -0.20
CA LYS A 23 -6.64 -0.81 -1.54
C LYS A 23 -7.83 -1.76 -1.59
N ALA A 24 -7.94 -2.66 -0.62
CA ALA A 24 -9.04 -3.61 -0.51
C ALA A 24 -10.37 -2.89 -0.28
N TYR A 25 -10.40 -1.91 0.62
CA TYR A 25 -11.58 -1.09 0.87
C TYR A 25 -12.09 -0.43 -0.42
N ARG A 26 -11.23 0.26 -1.19
CA ARG A 26 -11.65 0.91 -2.44
C ARG A 26 -12.22 -0.07 -3.46
N LYS A 27 -11.66 -1.28 -3.54
CA LYS A 27 -12.17 -2.34 -4.44
C LYS A 27 -13.58 -2.76 -4.00
N LYS A 28 -13.80 -3.02 -2.71
CA LYS A 28 -15.11 -3.42 -2.17
C LYS A 28 -16.12 -2.28 -2.20
N ALA A 29 -15.71 -1.07 -1.85
CA ALA A 29 -16.55 0.11 -1.89
C ALA A 29 -17.07 0.40 -3.31
N ARG A 30 -16.24 0.24 -4.35
CA ARG A 30 -16.71 0.34 -5.75
C ARG A 30 -17.61 -0.82 -6.15
N LEU A 31 -17.33 -2.04 -5.68
CA LEU A 31 -18.09 -3.24 -6.02
C LEU A 31 -19.49 -3.25 -5.39
N TYR A 32 -19.64 -2.66 -4.21
CA TYR A 32 -20.87 -2.70 -3.42
C TYR A 32 -21.59 -1.36 -3.33
N HIS A 33 -21.09 -0.31 -3.99
CA HIS A 33 -21.75 0.99 -3.96
C HIS A 33 -23.15 0.88 -4.60
N PRO A 34 -24.21 1.44 -3.97
CA PRO A 34 -25.58 1.31 -4.48
C PRO A 34 -25.80 1.83 -5.91
N ASP A 35 -25.12 2.92 -6.30
CA ASP A 35 -25.15 3.41 -7.69
C ASP A 35 -24.56 2.45 -8.74
N ILE A 36 -23.71 1.51 -8.33
CA ILE A 36 -23.01 0.57 -9.23
C ILE A 36 -23.63 -0.82 -9.13
N ASN A 37 -24.02 -1.21 -7.91
CA ASN A 37 -24.53 -2.53 -7.59
C ASN A 37 -25.89 -2.42 -6.90
N HIS A 38 -26.92 -2.88 -7.61
CA HIS A 38 -28.31 -2.85 -7.18
C HIS A 38 -28.77 -4.14 -6.48
N ASP A 39 -27.86 -5.07 -6.19
CA ASP A 39 -28.20 -6.29 -5.46
C ASP A 39 -28.76 -5.93 -4.08
N PRO A 40 -29.80 -6.65 -3.59
CA PRO A 40 -30.44 -6.35 -2.30
C PRO A 40 -29.47 -6.42 -1.11
N GLY A 41 -28.33 -7.12 -1.24
CA GLY A 41 -27.28 -7.19 -0.22
C GLY A 41 -26.10 -6.23 -0.42
N ALA A 42 -26.03 -5.48 -1.53
CA ALA A 42 -24.87 -4.62 -1.83
C ALA A 42 -24.69 -3.51 -0.80
N LYS A 43 -25.79 -2.86 -0.41
CA LYS A 43 -25.78 -1.80 0.60
C LYS A 43 -25.21 -2.27 1.95
N GLU A 44 -25.63 -3.43 2.44
CA GLU A 44 -25.12 -3.96 3.71
C GLU A 44 -23.64 -4.34 3.60
N LYS A 45 -23.22 -4.94 2.48
CA LYS A 45 -21.81 -5.23 2.20
C LYS A 45 -20.96 -3.96 2.14
N PHE A 46 -21.49 -2.86 1.59
CA PHE A 46 -20.82 -1.56 1.58
C PHE A 46 -20.66 -0.97 2.98
N ILE A 47 -21.71 -1.09 3.81
CA ILE A 47 -21.69 -0.66 5.21
C ILE A 47 -20.63 -1.44 5.98
N LEU A 48 -20.65 -2.78 5.90
CA LEU A 48 -19.68 -3.65 6.56
C LEU A 48 -18.23 -3.38 6.08
N ALA A 49 -18.03 -3.19 4.78
CA ALA A 49 -16.70 -2.87 4.25
C ALA A 49 -16.18 -1.52 4.75
N THR A 50 -17.06 -0.53 4.94
CA THR A 50 -16.70 0.78 5.49
C THR A 50 -16.39 0.69 6.97
N GLU A 51 -17.20 -0.04 7.74
CA GLU A 51 -16.95 -0.31 9.15
C GLU A 51 -15.61 -1.02 9.37
N ALA A 52 -15.32 -2.05 8.58
CA ALA A 52 -14.05 -2.77 8.62
C ALA A 52 -12.85 -1.86 8.33
N TYR A 53 -12.97 -1.02 7.30
CA TYR A 53 -11.92 -0.06 6.96
C TYR A 53 -11.66 0.93 8.10
N ASP A 54 -12.71 1.49 8.69
CA ASP A 54 -12.59 2.45 9.78
C ASP A 54 -11.99 1.85 11.06
N PHE A 55 -12.28 0.58 11.35
CA PHE A 55 -11.67 -0.14 12.46
C PHE A 55 -10.18 -0.34 12.22
N LEU A 56 -9.83 -0.90 11.06
CA LEU A 56 -8.46 -1.29 10.75
C LEU A 56 -7.52 -0.09 10.62
N ILE A 57 -7.98 1.04 10.08
CA ILE A 57 -7.15 2.26 10.01
C ILE A 57 -6.84 2.80 11.41
N GLU A 58 -7.80 2.74 12.33
CA GLU A 58 -7.58 3.19 13.71
C GLU A 58 -6.66 2.23 14.46
N SER A 59 -6.92 0.92 14.37
CA SER A 59 -6.14 -0.08 15.07
C SER A 59 -4.70 -0.11 14.57
N HIS A 60 -4.47 0.15 13.28
CA HIS A 60 -3.13 0.16 12.69
C HIS A 60 -2.31 1.40 13.08
N ASN A 61 -2.94 2.55 13.39
CA ASN A 61 -2.21 3.74 13.85
C ASN A 61 -1.73 3.64 15.31
N ARG A 62 -2.13 2.58 16.03
CA ARG A 62 -1.69 2.30 17.40
C ARG A 62 -0.66 1.17 17.31
N ASP A 63 0.56 1.51 16.90
CA ASP A 63 1.60 0.56 16.47
C ASP A 63 2.03 -0.49 17.52
N THR A 64 1.58 -0.39 18.77
CA THR A 64 1.81 -1.39 19.82
C THR A 64 0.60 -1.47 20.74
N VAL A 65 -0.42 -2.21 20.32
CA VAL A 65 -1.56 -2.53 21.20
C VAL A 65 -1.22 -3.82 21.95
N ASP A 66 -0.96 -3.72 23.25
CA ASP A 66 -0.89 -4.92 24.10
C ASP A 66 -2.28 -5.58 24.22
N GLU A 67 -2.34 -6.80 24.75
CA GLU A 67 -3.60 -7.55 24.82
C GLU A 67 -4.68 -6.84 25.66
N GLN A 68 -4.31 -6.05 26.69
CA GLN A 68 -5.24 -5.31 27.54
C GLN A 68 -5.77 -4.04 26.84
N ASP A 69 -4.89 -3.30 26.18
CA ASP A 69 -5.25 -2.16 25.34
C ASP A 69 -6.10 -2.61 24.14
N TYR A 70 -5.89 -3.83 23.65
CA TYR A 70 -6.71 -4.42 22.58
C TYR A 70 -8.15 -4.63 23.05
N PHE A 71 -8.35 -5.23 24.21
CA PHE A 71 -9.69 -5.42 24.77
C PHE A 71 -10.40 -4.09 25.01
N ARG A 72 -9.70 -3.09 25.56
CA ARG A 72 -10.25 -1.75 25.78
C ARG A 72 -10.63 -1.06 24.48
N ILE A 73 -9.78 -1.11 23.45
CA ILE A 73 -10.07 -0.53 22.12
C ILE A 73 -11.30 -1.20 21.50
N VAL A 74 -11.41 -2.53 21.56
CA VAL A 74 -12.56 -3.24 21.01
C VAL A 74 -13.85 -2.86 21.75
N GLU A 75 -13.83 -2.72 23.07
CA GLU A 75 -14.98 -2.26 23.85
C GLU A 75 -15.36 -0.79 23.56
N GLU A 76 -14.38 0.12 23.55
CA GLU A 76 -14.60 1.52 23.22
C GLU A 76 -15.12 1.68 21.79
N TRP A 77 -14.61 0.88 20.85
CA TRP A 77 -15.07 0.91 19.47
C TRP A 77 -16.49 0.38 19.32
N LYS A 78 -16.85 -0.68 20.07
CA LYS A 78 -18.24 -1.16 20.19
C LYS A 78 -19.17 -0.06 20.71
N LYS A 79 -18.76 0.68 21.75
CA LYS A 79 -19.61 1.71 22.39
C LYS A 79 -19.69 3.03 21.62
N TYR A 80 -18.59 3.52 21.06
CA TYR A 80 -18.48 4.88 20.50
C TYR A 80 -18.68 4.95 18.98
N ARG A 81 -18.37 3.89 18.23
CA ARG A 81 -18.10 4.02 16.79
C ARG A 81 -18.97 3.19 15.85
N GLN A 82 -19.66 2.14 16.31
CA GLN A 82 -20.61 1.42 15.45
C GLN A 82 -21.68 2.35 14.88
N GLU A 83 -22.25 3.23 15.70
CA GLU A 83 -23.31 4.12 15.24
C GLU A 83 -22.81 5.21 14.30
N ARG A 84 -21.66 5.85 14.61
CA ARG A 84 -21.08 6.91 13.75
C ARG A 84 -20.55 6.34 12.43
N SER A 85 -19.84 5.21 12.48
CA SER A 85 -19.32 4.53 11.30
C SER A 85 -20.46 4.07 10.39
N ARG A 86 -21.49 3.46 10.98
CA ARG A 86 -22.69 3.02 10.26
C ARG A 86 -23.49 4.19 9.68
N LYS A 87 -23.74 5.25 10.45
CA LYS A 87 -24.39 6.49 9.96
C LYS A 87 -23.62 7.10 8.78
N ARG A 88 -22.29 7.13 8.86
CA ARG A 88 -21.44 7.62 7.78
C ARG A 88 -21.45 6.70 6.55
N ALA A 89 -21.38 5.39 6.75
CA ALA A 89 -21.46 4.42 5.66
C ALA A 89 -22.83 4.47 4.98
N GLN A 90 -23.91 4.64 5.75
CA GLN A 90 -25.25 4.90 5.23
C GLN A 90 -25.35 6.21 4.46
N TYR A 91 -24.72 7.28 4.96
CA TYR A 91 -24.63 8.55 4.24
C TYR A 91 -23.95 8.37 2.87
N TYR A 92 -22.80 7.68 2.83
CA TYR A 92 -22.10 7.43 1.57
C TYR A 92 -22.85 6.51 0.64
N ALA A 93 -23.51 5.47 1.18
CA ALA A 93 -24.38 4.59 0.41
C ALA A 93 -25.59 5.32 -0.21
N ARG A 94 -26.05 6.42 0.39
CA ARG A 94 -27.12 7.28 -0.15
C ARG A 94 -26.58 8.37 -1.09
N SER A 95 -25.28 8.66 -1.04
CA SER A 95 -24.64 9.67 -1.88
C SER A 95 -24.24 9.08 -3.22
N SER A 96 -24.16 9.92 -4.26
CA SER A 96 -23.67 9.47 -5.56
C SER A 96 -22.23 8.94 -5.48
N PHE A 97 -21.90 7.87 -6.21
CA PHE A 97 -20.55 7.28 -6.22
C PHE A 97 -19.46 8.30 -6.55
N GLU A 98 -19.75 9.24 -7.44
CA GLU A 98 -18.84 10.33 -7.82
C GLU A 98 -18.49 11.25 -6.65
N ARG A 99 -19.45 11.56 -5.76
CA ARG A 99 -19.20 12.31 -4.53
C ARG A 99 -18.36 11.50 -3.55
N PHE A 100 -18.69 10.22 -3.38
CA PHE A 100 -17.93 9.31 -2.53
C PHE A 100 -16.47 9.18 -2.98
N ARG A 101 -16.23 9.07 -4.30
CA ARG A 101 -14.91 9.00 -4.92
C ARG A 101 -14.04 10.23 -4.62
N ASN A 102 -14.65 11.40 -4.45
CA ASN A 102 -13.96 12.65 -4.15
C ASN A 102 -13.73 12.87 -2.64
N SER A 103 -14.26 12.01 -1.78
CA SER A 103 -14.06 12.09 -0.33
C SER A 103 -12.61 11.79 0.07
N LYS A 104 -12.21 12.27 1.27
CA LYS A 104 -10.90 11.95 1.89
C LYS A 104 -10.67 10.44 2.04
N TYR A 105 -11.74 9.64 2.12
CA TYR A 105 -11.71 8.20 2.37
C TYR A 105 -11.44 7.38 1.12
N TYR A 106 -11.89 7.86 -0.05
CA TYR A 106 -11.64 7.22 -1.33
C TYR A 106 -10.38 7.76 -2.03
N LYS A 107 -10.09 9.07 -1.84
CA LYS A 107 -8.84 9.69 -2.31
C LYS A 107 -7.66 9.01 -1.62
N SER A 108 -6.97 8.17 -2.39
CA SER A 108 -5.70 7.56 -1.99
C SER A 108 -4.72 8.64 -1.55
N THR A 109 -4.10 8.51 -0.38
CA THR A 109 -2.66 8.77 -0.31
C THR A 109 -2.07 7.78 -1.30
N ARG A 110 -1.54 8.24 -2.42
CA ARG A 110 -1.23 7.35 -3.55
C ARG A 110 -0.07 6.41 -3.20
N ILE A 111 -0.38 5.12 -3.24
CA ILE A 111 0.56 3.99 -3.32
C ILE A 111 1.54 4.25 -4.46
N LEU A 112 2.84 4.11 -4.14
CA LEU A 112 3.98 4.70 -4.84
C LEU A 112 3.89 6.23 -4.89
N ASN A 113 4.23 6.86 -3.75
CA ASN A 113 4.69 8.23 -3.79
C ASN A 113 5.75 8.29 -4.90
N ILE A 114 5.65 9.25 -5.81
CA ILE A 114 6.68 9.43 -6.83
C ILE A 114 8.07 9.53 -6.16
N SER A 115 8.11 10.06 -4.94
CA SER A 115 9.25 10.02 -4.03
C SER A 115 9.83 8.62 -3.81
N THR A 116 9.02 7.58 -3.58
CA THR A 116 9.51 6.21 -3.37
C THR A 116 10.07 5.61 -4.66
N ILE A 117 9.43 5.86 -5.81
CA ILE A 117 9.95 5.41 -7.11
C ILE A 117 11.28 6.09 -7.40
N VAL A 118 11.34 7.41 -7.22
CA VAL A 118 12.55 8.21 -7.43
C VAL A 118 13.65 7.78 -6.46
N PHE A 119 13.34 7.59 -5.19
CA PHE A 119 14.31 7.14 -4.18
C PHE A 119 14.89 5.76 -4.52
N ASN A 120 14.05 4.79 -4.91
CA ASN A 120 14.53 3.48 -5.33
C ASN A 120 15.38 3.54 -6.60
N PHE A 121 15.02 4.42 -7.54
CA PHE A 121 15.79 4.65 -8.75
C PHE A 121 17.17 5.26 -8.44
N VAL A 122 17.21 6.24 -7.53
CA VAL A 122 18.46 6.86 -7.06
C VAL A 122 19.36 5.83 -6.37
N ILE A 123 18.81 5.00 -5.47
CA ILE A 123 19.58 3.92 -4.82
C ILE A 123 20.14 2.94 -5.85
N ALA A 124 19.32 2.49 -6.80
CA ALA A 124 19.76 1.55 -7.83
C ALA A 124 20.92 2.13 -8.67
N LEU A 125 20.81 3.40 -9.06
CA LEU A 125 21.85 4.10 -9.80
C LEU A 125 23.12 4.29 -8.94
N MET A 126 22.95 4.66 -7.67
CA MET A 126 24.04 4.84 -6.72
C MET A 126 24.83 3.54 -6.53
N VAL A 127 24.15 2.41 -6.31
CA VAL A 127 24.77 1.08 -6.17
C VAL A 127 25.50 0.67 -7.45
N LEU A 128 24.90 0.89 -8.62
CA LEU A 128 25.52 0.62 -9.91
C LEU A 128 26.81 1.45 -10.09
N ILE A 129 26.75 2.75 -9.83
CA ILE A 129 27.88 3.67 -9.92
C ILE A 129 29.00 3.23 -8.96
N PHE A 130 28.69 2.98 -7.68
CA PHE A 130 29.69 2.55 -6.71
C PHE A 130 30.32 1.20 -7.06
N THR A 131 29.56 0.28 -7.64
CA THR A 131 30.06 -1.02 -8.07
C THR A 131 31.04 -0.87 -9.23
N ILE A 132 30.69 -0.07 -10.24
CA ILE A 132 31.57 0.20 -11.40
C ILE A 132 32.80 1.00 -10.98
N LEU A 133 32.62 2.12 -10.27
CA LEU A 133 33.73 2.95 -9.80
C LEU A 133 34.64 2.21 -8.83
N GLY A 134 34.08 1.44 -7.89
CA GLY A 134 34.85 0.65 -6.94
C GLY A 134 35.71 -0.40 -7.64
N PHE A 135 35.18 -1.05 -8.67
CA PHE A 135 35.96 -2.00 -9.47
C PHE A 135 37.07 -1.32 -10.26
N ILE A 136 36.78 -0.19 -10.92
CA ILE A 136 37.79 0.60 -11.66
C ILE A 136 38.89 1.10 -10.72
N LEU A 137 38.52 1.64 -9.55
CA LEU A 137 39.48 2.11 -8.55
C LEU A 137 40.38 1.00 -8.04
N ARG A 138 39.84 -0.21 -7.87
CA ARG A 138 40.64 -1.36 -7.44
C ARG A 138 41.55 -1.91 -8.56
N LEU A 139 41.15 -1.81 -9.82
CA LEU A 139 42.05 -2.10 -10.94
C LEU A 139 43.22 -1.10 -11.01
N ARG A 140 42.96 0.18 -10.70
CA ARG A 140 43.98 1.23 -10.71
C ARG A 140 44.91 1.17 -9.49
N ASN A 141 44.40 0.74 -8.33
CA ASN A 141 45.12 0.67 -7.06
C ASN A 141 45.04 -0.75 -6.47
N PRO A 142 45.84 -1.70 -6.98
CA PRO A 142 45.85 -3.08 -6.47
C PRO A 142 46.38 -3.14 -5.03
N LEU A 143 45.83 -4.05 -4.22
CA LEU A 143 46.31 -4.26 -2.86
C LEU A 143 47.65 -5.01 -2.86
N PRO A 144 48.50 -4.83 -1.83
CA PRO A 144 49.80 -5.49 -1.75
C PRO A 144 49.71 -7.02 -1.79
N GLU A 145 48.72 -7.59 -1.11
CA GLU A 145 48.50 -9.04 -1.04
C GLU A 145 47.65 -9.59 -2.20
N ASP A 146 46.85 -8.73 -2.86
CA ASP A 146 45.81 -9.18 -3.79
C ASP A 146 45.76 -8.25 -5.01
N LYS A 147 46.54 -8.63 -6.03
CA LYS A 147 46.81 -7.79 -7.22
C LYS A 147 45.61 -7.64 -8.15
N HIS A 148 44.59 -8.49 -8.03
CA HIS A 148 43.40 -8.46 -8.89
C HIS A 148 42.12 -8.35 -8.06
N PRO A 149 41.20 -7.43 -8.40
CA PRO A 149 39.89 -7.42 -7.76
C PRO A 149 39.12 -8.72 -8.05
N PRO A 150 38.36 -9.26 -7.08
CA PRO A 150 37.59 -10.47 -7.27
C PRO A 150 36.45 -10.24 -8.27
N VAL A 151 36.66 -10.65 -9.53
CA VAL A 151 35.72 -10.50 -10.66
C VAL A 151 34.35 -11.08 -10.34
N PHE A 152 34.30 -12.20 -9.63
CA PHE A 152 33.06 -12.82 -9.20
C PHE A 152 32.18 -11.87 -8.36
N THR A 153 32.78 -11.17 -7.39
CA THR A 153 32.04 -10.23 -6.54
C THR A 153 31.52 -9.03 -7.33
N PHE A 154 32.31 -8.55 -8.29
CA PHE A 154 31.89 -7.49 -9.19
C PHE A 154 30.69 -7.90 -10.04
N VAL A 155 30.75 -9.08 -10.68
CA VAL A 155 29.65 -9.60 -11.50
C VAL A 155 28.39 -9.82 -10.66
N LEU A 156 28.53 -10.37 -9.45
CA LEU A 156 27.40 -10.56 -8.53
C LEU A 156 26.73 -9.23 -8.16
N LEU A 157 27.51 -8.22 -7.76
CA LEU A 157 26.98 -6.89 -7.41
C LEU A 157 26.36 -6.18 -8.62
N LEU A 158 26.95 -6.38 -9.81
CA LEU A 158 26.40 -5.84 -11.05
C LEU A 158 25.05 -6.47 -11.38
N ILE A 159 24.89 -7.79 -11.25
CA ILE A 159 23.60 -8.48 -11.42
C ILE A 159 22.56 -7.97 -10.41
N ILE A 160 22.94 -7.84 -9.14
CA ILE A 160 22.04 -7.29 -8.10
C ILE A 160 21.60 -5.87 -8.46
N SER A 161 22.52 -5.02 -8.91
CA SER A 161 22.21 -3.64 -9.31
C SER A 161 21.25 -3.59 -10.51
N LEU A 162 21.42 -4.48 -11.49
CA LEU A 162 20.53 -4.60 -12.65
C LEU A 162 19.14 -5.08 -12.24
N ILE A 163 19.03 -6.03 -11.31
CA ILE A 163 17.75 -6.50 -10.77
C ILE A 163 17.02 -5.35 -10.06
N LEU A 164 17.71 -4.59 -9.20
CA LEU A 164 17.14 -3.44 -8.50
C LEU A 164 16.67 -2.37 -9.49
N PHE A 165 17.45 -2.11 -10.53
CA PHE A 165 17.09 -1.17 -11.60
C PHE A 165 15.86 -1.65 -12.39
N LEU A 166 15.77 -2.94 -12.72
CA LEU A 166 14.63 -3.53 -13.39
C LEU A 166 13.35 -3.40 -12.54
N VAL A 167 13.43 -3.66 -11.24
CA VAL A 167 12.32 -3.47 -10.30
C VAL A 167 11.86 -2.01 -10.28
N ALA A 168 12.82 -1.07 -10.25
CA ALA A 168 12.51 0.36 -10.33
C ALA A 168 11.77 0.71 -11.64
N LEU A 169 12.21 0.20 -12.80
CA LEU A 169 11.53 0.40 -14.09
C LEU A 169 10.11 -0.17 -14.12
N LEU A 170 9.92 -1.39 -13.61
CA LEU A 170 8.59 -2.01 -13.52
C LEU A 170 7.65 -1.20 -12.62
N SER A 171 8.16 -0.67 -11.51
CA SER A 171 7.39 0.19 -10.60
C SER A 171 6.99 1.51 -11.27
N LEU A 172 7.89 2.12 -12.04
CA LEU A 172 7.63 3.32 -12.81
C LEU A 172 6.57 3.07 -13.90
N LYS A 173 6.71 1.97 -14.65
CA LYS A 173 5.72 1.57 -15.67
C LYS A 173 4.34 1.39 -15.07
N SER A 174 4.23 0.63 -13.98
CA SER A 174 2.99 0.43 -13.24
C SER A 174 2.34 1.76 -12.81
N TRP A 175 3.14 2.70 -12.30
CA TRP A 175 2.68 4.05 -11.95
C TRP A 175 2.17 4.85 -13.16
N THR A 176 2.87 4.79 -14.30
CA THR A 176 2.44 5.47 -15.53
C THR A 176 1.14 4.89 -16.08
N ASP A 177 0.96 3.58 -16.05
CA ASP A 177 -0.23 2.89 -16.54
C ASP A 177 -1.46 3.21 -15.66
N LEU A 178 -1.26 3.26 -14.35
CA LEU A 178 -2.29 3.70 -13.41
C LEU A 178 -2.74 5.14 -13.68
N ASN A 179 -1.80 6.03 -13.99
CA ASN A 179 -2.09 7.43 -14.33
C ASN A 179 -2.82 7.59 -15.67
N LYS A 180 -2.42 6.84 -16.69
CA LYS A 180 -3.09 6.85 -18.01
C LYS A 180 -4.54 6.37 -17.90
N LYS A 181 -4.79 5.26 -17.18
CA LYS A 181 -6.15 4.75 -16.95
C LYS A 181 -7.05 5.72 -16.19
N GLN A 182 -6.49 6.60 -15.37
CA GLN A 182 -7.25 7.66 -14.68
C GLN A 182 -7.58 8.84 -15.60
N LYS A 183 -6.71 9.20 -16.55
CA LYS A 183 -6.98 10.26 -17.54
C LYS A 183 -8.01 9.84 -18.60
N MET A 184 -8.01 8.58 -19.02
CA MET A 184 -8.93 8.05 -20.04
C MET A 184 -10.37 7.81 -19.54
N LYS A 185 -10.62 7.98 -18.24
CA LYS A 185 -11.95 7.81 -17.60
C LYS A 185 -12.55 9.14 -17.10
N LYS A 186 -11.92 10.26 -17.44
CA LYS A 186 -12.46 11.61 -17.32
C LYS A 186 -12.88 12.07 -18.71
#